data_AF-A0A6I7N2U0-F1
#
_entry.id   AF-A0A6I7N2U0-F1
#
_cell.length_a   1.000
_cell.length_b   1.000
_cell.length_c   1.000
_cell.angle_alpha   90.00
_cell.angle_beta   90.00
_cell.angle_gamma   90.00
#
_symmetry.space_group_name_H-M   'P 1'
#
loop_
_entity.id
_entity.type
_entity.pdbx_description
1 polymer ?
#
loop_
_entity_poly.entity_id
_entity_poly.type
_entity_poly.pdbx_seq_one_letter_code
_entity_poly.pdbx_strand_id
1 'polypeptide(L)'
;MSGNTFGKLFTVTTFGESHGPALGAIVDGCPPGLPLSEADLQRDLDRRRPGSSRHTTQRKEPDQVRILSGVFEGKTTGTSIGLLIENTDQRSNDYSKIKEQFRPAHADYTYHHKYGHRDYRGGGRSSARETAMRVAAGAIAKKYLAAQGVQIRGYMSQLGPIKIDFKQWESVDQNAFFCPDPERVAELETYMDQLRRDQDSVGAEITVIAEGVPVGLGEPVFDRLDADLAHGLMSINAVKGVEIGAGFGCIDQRGSEHRDEMTPEGFLSNHAGGVLGGISSGQPIVARLALKPTSSITTPGRSIDVHGQAIEIITKGRHDPCVGIRATPIAEAMMAITLLDHWLRQRGQNGDVNVDTPRLTQR
;
A
#
# COMPACT_ATOMS: atom_id res chain seq x y z
N MET A 1 9.44 18.81 4.69
CA MET A 1 9.13 17.77 5.70
C MET A 1 10.23 16.72 5.62
N SER A 2 10.70 16.16 6.74
CA SER A 2 11.76 15.14 6.72
C SER A 2 11.24 13.72 6.45
N GLY A 3 9.95 13.46 6.67
CA GLY A 3 9.32 12.14 6.49
C GLY A 3 8.64 11.94 5.13
N ASN A 4 9.15 12.53 4.04
CA ASN A 4 8.65 12.28 2.68
C ASN A 4 9.53 11.32 1.86
N THR A 5 10.54 10.72 2.49
CA THR A 5 11.41 9.71 1.88
C THR A 5 11.25 8.39 2.61
N PHE A 6 11.16 7.30 1.86
CA PHE A 6 11.13 5.92 2.36
C PHE A 6 12.24 5.10 1.72
N GLY A 7 12.87 4.18 2.46
CA GLY A 7 14.00 3.35 2.02
C GLY A 7 15.38 3.96 2.29
N LYS A 8 16.45 3.21 2.01
CA LYS A 8 17.85 3.61 2.32
C LYS A 8 18.78 3.53 1.12
N LEU A 9 18.74 2.43 0.36
CA LEU A 9 19.43 2.27 -0.92
C LEU A 9 18.45 2.39 -2.09
N PHE A 10 17.27 1.78 -2.03
CA PHE A 10 16.18 2.10 -2.95
C PHE A 10 15.25 3.10 -2.27
N THR A 11 15.42 4.38 -2.58
CA THR A 11 14.70 5.45 -1.88
C THR A 11 13.60 6.02 -2.76
N VAL A 12 12.46 6.32 -2.13
CA VAL A 12 11.33 6.97 -2.79
C VAL A 12 10.99 8.25 -2.04
N THR A 13 11.21 9.39 -2.69
CA THR A 13 10.82 10.71 -2.16
C THR A 13 9.63 11.24 -2.93
N THR A 14 8.53 11.59 -2.25
CA THR A 14 7.32 12.10 -2.92
C THR A 14 7.04 13.56 -2.60
N PHE A 15 6.34 14.24 -3.51
CA PHE A 15 5.85 15.62 -3.35
C PHE A 15 4.48 15.82 -4.01
N GLY A 16 3.84 16.95 -3.72
CA GLY A 16 2.55 17.36 -4.28
C GLY A 16 1.36 17.08 -3.37
N GLU A 17 0.30 17.86 -3.59
CA GLU A 17 -0.96 17.86 -2.86
C GLU A 17 -2.12 17.39 -3.76
N SER A 18 -3.18 16.87 -3.15
CA SER A 18 -4.36 16.38 -3.87
C SER A 18 -5.09 17.39 -4.76
N HIS A 19 -4.92 18.68 -4.48
CA HIS A 19 -5.46 19.84 -5.21
C HIS A 19 -4.33 20.80 -5.64
N GLY A 20 -3.09 20.30 -5.71
CA GLY A 20 -2.00 20.97 -6.42
C GLY A 20 -2.03 20.62 -7.91
N PRO A 21 -1.21 21.27 -8.74
CA PRO A 21 -1.18 21.02 -10.18
C PRO A 21 -0.79 19.57 -10.54
N ALA A 22 0.08 18.95 -9.74
CA ALA A 22 0.59 17.62 -9.98
C ALA A 22 1.04 16.94 -8.67
N LEU A 23 1.28 15.64 -8.77
CA LEU A 23 2.08 14.85 -7.83
C LEU A 23 3.39 14.48 -8.51
N GLY A 24 4.43 14.28 -7.72
CA GLY A 24 5.66 13.71 -8.25
C GLY A 24 6.43 12.89 -7.24
N ALA A 25 7.39 12.14 -7.76
CA ALA A 25 8.32 11.34 -6.99
C ALA A 25 9.72 11.35 -7.60
N ILE A 26 10.70 11.15 -6.75
CA ILE A 26 12.08 10.83 -7.13
C ILE A 26 12.36 9.43 -6.59
N VAL A 27 12.83 8.54 -7.46
CA VAL A 27 13.29 7.21 -7.09
C VAL A 27 14.81 7.16 -7.28
N ASP A 28 15.55 7.02 -6.19
CA ASP A 28 17.02 6.83 -6.23
C ASP A 28 17.41 5.37 -5.96
N GLY A 29 18.58 5.00 -6.46
CA GLY A 29 19.16 3.66 -6.29
C GLY A 29 18.50 2.54 -7.10
N CYS A 30 17.63 2.88 -8.06
CA CYS A 30 17.19 1.91 -9.06
C CYS A 30 18.40 1.41 -9.86
N PRO A 31 18.64 0.09 -9.95
CA PRO A 31 19.77 -0.45 -10.71
C PRO A 31 19.74 -0.03 -12.19
N PRO A 32 20.90 0.22 -12.82
CA PRO A 32 20.98 0.53 -14.24
C PRO A 32 20.62 -0.68 -15.11
N GLY A 33 20.19 -0.41 -16.34
CA GLY A 33 19.95 -1.42 -17.39
C GLY A 33 18.59 -2.09 -17.36
N LEU A 34 17.71 -1.76 -16.39
CA LEU A 34 16.34 -2.27 -16.35
C LEU A 34 15.53 -1.65 -17.50
N PRO A 35 14.95 -2.44 -18.42
CA PRO A 35 14.03 -1.90 -19.41
C PRO A 35 12.84 -1.23 -18.72
N LEU A 36 12.53 0.02 -19.04
CA LEU A 36 11.50 0.79 -18.37
C LEU A 36 10.84 1.81 -19.31
N SER A 37 9.52 1.86 -19.24
CA SER A 37 8.64 2.80 -19.94
C SER A 37 7.43 3.14 -19.07
N GLU A 38 6.74 4.24 -19.34
CA GLU A 38 5.51 4.63 -18.63
C GLU A 38 4.45 3.52 -18.63
N ALA A 39 4.36 2.74 -19.71
CA ALA A 39 3.40 1.64 -19.83
C ALA A 39 3.60 0.55 -18.76
N ASP A 40 4.83 0.34 -18.31
CA ASP A 40 5.14 -0.61 -17.25
C ASP A 40 4.56 -0.18 -15.90
N LEU A 41 4.52 1.13 -15.64
CA LEU A 41 4.00 1.72 -14.41
C LEU A 41 2.47 1.85 -14.48
N GLN A 42 1.94 2.12 -15.68
CA GLN A 42 0.53 2.43 -15.88
C GLN A 42 -0.40 1.28 -15.48
N ARG A 43 0.03 0.01 -15.64
CA ARG A 43 -0.78 -1.15 -15.24
C ARG A 43 -1.17 -1.11 -13.76
N ASP A 44 -0.22 -0.84 -12.88
CA ASP A 44 -0.49 -0.80 -11.44
C ASP A 44 -1.20 0.51 -11.04
N LEU A 45 -0.92 1.62 -11.73
CA LEU A 45 -1.65 2.88 -11.55
C LEU A 45 -3.13 2.73 -11.93
N ASP A 46 -3.43 2.00 -13.00
CA ASP A 46 -4.80 1.71 -13.43
C ASP A 46 -5.55 0.82 -12.44
N ARG A 47 -4.87 -0.14 -11.81
CA ARG A 47 -5.45 -0.94 -10.71
C ARG A 47 -5.79 -0.06 -9.49
N ARG A 48 -5.00 1.00 -9.23
CA ARG A 48 -5.17 1.91 -8.09
C ARG A 48 -6.18 3.05 -8.33
N ARG A 49 -6.33 3.48 -9.59
CA ARG A 49 -6.98 4.76 -9.92
C ARG A 49 -8.42 4.85 -9.39
N PRO A 50 -8.86 6.04 -8.96
CA PRO A 50 -10.25 6.28 -8.57
C PRO A 50 -11.20 6.13 -9.77
N GLY A 51 -12.47 5.83 -9.51
CA GLY A 51 -13.51 5.82 -10.54
C GLY A 51 -13.43 4.66 -11.53
N SER A 52 -12.67 3.60 -11.21
CA SER A 52 -12.57 2.37 -11.99
C SER A 52 -13.81 1.48 -11.86
N SER A 53 -14.60 1.64 -10.80
CA SER A 53 -15.83 0.88 -10.56
C SER A 53 -16.93 1.72 -9.92
N ARG A 54 -18.19 1.27 -10.02
CA ARG A 54 -19.33 1.88 -9.31
C ARG A 54 -19.15 1.87 -7.79
N HIS A 55 -18.27 1.02 -7.24
CA HIS A 55 -18.03 0.84 -5.80
C HIS A 55 -16.98 1.77 -5.21
N THR A 56 -16.36 2.62 -6.03
CA THR A 56 -15.36 3.61 -5.60
C THR A 56 -15.83 5.04 -5.88
N THR A 57 -15.02 6.00 -5.46
CA THR A 57 -15.21 7.43 -5.65
C THR A 57 -15.43 7.74 -7.13
N GLN A 58 -16.34 8.68 -7.41
CA GLN A 58 -16.68 9.08 -8.77
C GLN A 58 -15.64 10.04 -9.39
N ARG A 59 -14.54 10.33 -8.70
CA ARG A 59 -13.42 11.11 -9.26
C ARG A 59 -12.80 10.32 -10.39
N LYS A 60 -12.58 10.96 -11.54
CA LYS A 60 -11.93 10.33 -12.70
C LYS A 60 -10.56 10.96 -12.90
N GLU A 61 -9.54 10.34 -12.32
CA GLU A 61 -8.15 10.69 -12.62
C GLU A 61 -7.55 9.57 -13.47
N PRO A 62 -6.95 9.88 -14.63
CA PRO A 62 -6.37 8.87 -15.49
C PRO A 62 -5.02 8.35 -14.95
N ASP A 63 -4.44 9.05 -13.97
CA ASP A 63 -3.17 8.71 -13.32
C ASP A 63 -2.03 8.48 -14.32
N GLN A 64 -2.01 9.27 -15.40
CA GLN A 64 -1.00 9.19 -16.45
C GLN A 64 0.34 9.65 -15.89
N VAL A 65 1.28 8.70 -15.77
CA VAL A 65 2.63 8.97 -15.30
C VAL A 65 3.52 9.39 -16.47
N ARG A 66 4.43 10.33 -16.19
CA ARG A 66 5.52 10.72 -17.08
C ARG A 66 6.85 10.46 -16.38
N ILE A 67 7.78 9.83 -17.08
CA ILE A 67 9.16 9.69 -16.63
C ILE A 67 9.94 10.92 -17.10
N LEU A 68 10.50 11.67 -16.15
CA LEU A 68 11.19 12.94 -16.41
C LEU A 68 12.71 12.79 -16.51
N SER A 69 13.28 11.76 -15.86
CA SER A 69 14.73 11.52 -15.80
C SER A 69 15.03 10.05 -15.50
N GLY A 70 16.32 9.68 -15.50
CA GLY A 70 16.77 8.37 -15.04
C GLY A 70 16.56 7.22 -16.04
N VAL A 71 15.91 7.48 -17.19
CA VAL A 71 15.73 6.53 -18.30
C VAL A 71 16.32 7.12 -19.59
N PHE A 72 17.10 6.33 -20.30
CA PHE A 72 17.66 6.65 -21.62
C PHE A 72 17.56 5.41 -22.52
N GLU A 73 17.13 5.59 -23.76
CA GLU A 73 16.92 4.49 -24.72
C GLU A 73 16.09 3.31 -24.15
N GLY A 74 15.06 3.63 -23.36
CA GLY A 74 14.15 2.65 -22.77
C GLY A 74 14.74 1.83 -21.63
N LYS A 75 15.88 2.24 -21.05
CA LYS A 75 16.53 1.58 -19.91
C LYS A 75 16.86 2.55 -18.79
N THR A 76 16.80 2.07 -17.55
CA THR A 76 17.27 2.84 -16.40
C THR A 76 18.78 3.11 -16.51
N THR A 77 19.19 4.30 -16.11
CA THR A 77 20.59 4.75 -16.19
C THR A 77 21.37 4.50 -14.89
N GLY A 78 20.67 4.13 -13.82
CA GLY A 78 21.24 4.03 -12.47
C GLY A 78 21.19 5.35 -11.68
N THR A 79 20.79 6.46 -12.32
CA THR A 79 20.58 7.75 -11.65
C THR A 79 19.11 7.94 -11.24
N SER A 80 18.82 9.04 -10.54
CA SER A 80 17.49 9.43 -10.09
C SER A 80 16.43 9.38 -11.20
N ILE A 81 15.35 8.64 -10.95
CA ILE A 81 14.16 8.58 -11.82
C ILE A 81 13.11 9.56 -11.29
N GLY A 82 12.88 10.64 -12.02
CA GLY A 82 11.81 11.60 -11.75
C GLY A 82 10.49 11.14 -12.35
N LEU A 83 9.42 11.19 -11.56
CA LEU A 83 8.06 10.81 -11.93
C LEU A 83 7.10 11.98 -11.71
N LEU A 84 6.14 12.16 -12.61
CA LEU A 84 5.11 13.19 -12.52
C LEU A 84 3.74 12.64 -12.94
N ILE A 85 2.69 12.95 -12.18
CA ILE A 85 1.28 12.75 -12.56
C ILE A 85 0.54 14.07 -12.38
N GLU A 86 -0.12 14.55 -13.42
CA GLU A 86 -0.94 15.76 -13.36
C GLU A 86 -2.30 15.49 -12.70
N ASN A 87 -2.81 16.45 -11.94
CA ASN A 87 -4.14 16.37 -11.34
C ASN A 87 -5.15 17.08 -12.24
N THR A 88 -6.15 16.35 -12.76
CA THR A 88 -7.06 16.85 -13.81
C THR A 88 -8.49 17.12 -13.34
N ASP A 89 -8.95 16.48 -12.25
CA ASP A 89 -10.33 16.60 -11.73
C ASP A 89 -10.36 17.26 -10.33
N GLN A 90 -9.91 18.52 -10.26
CA GLN A 90 -9.86 19.29 -9.03
C GLN A 90 -11.10 20.17 -8.87
N ARG A 91 -11.89 19.95 -7.82
CA ARG A 91 -13.08 20.76 -7.49
C ARG A 91 -12.92 21.42 -6.13
N SER A 92 -12.13 22.50 -6.08
CA SER A 92 -11.77 23.15 -4.81
C SER A 92 -12.95 23.82 -4.10
N ASN A 93 -14.00 24.23 -4.84
CA ASN A 93 -15.14 24.99 -4.29
C ASN A 93 -15.99 24.20 -3.28
N ASP A 94 -16.01 22.86 -3.40
CA ASP A 94 -16.79 21.97 -2.54
C ASP A 94 -16.26 21.92 -1.08
N TYR A 95 -15.04 22.42 -0.84
CA TYR A 95 -14.33 22.30 0.45
C TYR A 95 -14.26 23.59 1.26
N SER A 96 -14.83 24.71 0.77
CA SER A 96 -14.76 26.02 1.45
C SER A 96 -15.28 26.00 2.89
N LYS A 97 -16.35 25.24 3.15
CA LYS A 97 -16.92 25.06 4.51
C LYS A 97 -16.01 24.28 5.46
N ILE A 98 -15.12 23.43 4.93
CA ILE A 98 -14.18 22.63 5.73
C ILE A 98 -13.01 23.48 6.22
N LYS A 99 -12.78 24.67 5.63
CA LYS A 99 -11.70 25.58 6.03
C LYS A 99 -11.67 25.84 7.53
N GLU A 100 -12.83 25.94 8.17
CA GLU A 100 -12.97 26.30 9.59
C GLU A 100 -13.39 25.12 10.48
N GLN A 101 -13.51 23.91 9.93
CA GLN A 101 -14.05 22.74 10.64
C GLN A 101 -13.02 21.60 10.71
N PHE A 102 -13.11 20.74 11.72
CA PHE A 102 -12.31 19.51 11.78
C PHE A 102 -13.19 18.31 11.45
N ARG A 103 -12.86 17.53 10.40
CA ARG A 103 -13.59 16.27 10.15
C ARG A 103 -13.13 15.19 11.13
N PRO A 104 -14.05 14.47 11.79
CA PRO A 104 -13.71 13.36 12.64
C PRO A 104 -12.81 12.34 11.94
N ALA A 105 -11.74 11.93 12.63
CA ALA A 105 -10.77 10.94 12.16
C ALA A 105 -10.07 11.27 10.81
N HIS A 106 -10.07 12.55 10.41
CA HIS A 106 -9.19 13.09 9.38
C HIS A 106 -7.96 13.78 9.99
N ALA A 107 -7.02 14.17 9.13
CA ALA A 107 -5.80 14.87 9.53
C ALA A 107 -6.02 16.36 9.84
N ASP A 108 -7.25 16.87 9.71
CA ASP A 108 -7.56 18.30 9.77
C ASP A 108 -7.10 18.97 11.07
N TYR A 109 -7.37 18.31 12.21
CA TYR A 109 -7.02 18.81 13.55
C TYR A 109 -5.51 18.74 13.80
N THR A 110 -4.93 17.58 13.51
CA THR A 110 -3.50 17.35 13.74
C THR A 110 -2.63 18.20 12.82
N TYR A 111 -3.03 18.42 11.55
CA TYR A 111 -2.31 19.31 10.64
C TYR A 111 -2.43 20.78 11.05
N HIS A 112 -3.59 21.21 11.55
CA HIS A 112 -3.76 22.56 12.08
C HIS A 112 -2.81 22.81 13.26
N HIS A 113 -2.77 21.89 14.24
CA HIS A 113 -1.86 22.03 15.38
C HIS A 113 -0.38 21.85 15.02
N LYS A 114 -0.07 21.01 14.01
CA LYS A 114 1.32 20.75 13.61
C LYS A 114 1.92 21.87 12.77
N TYR A 115 1.14 22.47 11.87
CA TYR A 115 1.64 23.42 10.88
C TYR A 115 1.06 24.84 11.00
N GLY A 116 0.03 25.05 11.84
CA GLY A 116 -0.68 26.33 12.00
C GLY A 116 -1.56 26.69 10.80
N HIS A 117 -1.07 26.46 9.58
CA HIS A 117 -1.77 26.68 8.33
C HIS A 117 -1.95 25.35 7.58
N ARG A 118 -3.20 25.00 7.27
CA ARG A 118 -3.55 23.74 6.59
C ARG A 118 -4.13 24.00 5.20
N ASP A 119 -3.77 23.15 4.24
CA ASP A 119 -4.51 23.05 2.99
C ASP A 119 -5.79 22.24 3.22
N TYR A 120 -6.91 22.96 3.39
CA TYR A 120 -8.23 22.38 3.63
C TYR A 120 -8.87 21.78 2.37
N ARG A 121 -8.29 21.99 1.18
CA ARG A 121 -8.86 21.50 -0.09
C ARG A 121 -8.66 20.00 -0.17
N GLY A 122 -9.75 19.25 -0.03
CA GLY A 122 -9.73 17.79 0.06
C GLY A 122 -9.03 17.29 1.31
N GLY A 123 -7.72 17.03 1.20
CA GLY A 123 -6.87 16.64 2.32
C GLY A 123 -5.43 17.13 2.16
N GLY A 124 -5.16 18.04 1.22
CA GLY A 124 -3.81 18.53 0.94
C GLY A 124 -2.83 17.37 0.72
N ARG A 125 -1.73 17.40 1.48
CA ARG A 125 -0.67 16.39 1.53
C ARG A 125 -1.06 15.08 2.24
N SER A 126 -2.06 15.11 3.13
CA SER A 126 -2.51 13.92 3.87
C SER A 126 -3.43 13.00 3.05
N SER A 127 -3.84 13.45 1.87
CA SER A 127 -4.74 12.71 1.00
C SER A 127 -4.09 11.44 0.45
N ALA A 128 -4.87 10.37 0.34
CA ALA A 128 -4.50 9.13 -0.35
C ALA A 128 -4.19 9.33 -1.84
N ARG A 129 -4.35 10.55 -2.40
CA ARG A 129 -3.87 10.90 -3.74
C ARG A 129 -2.36 10.66 -3.87
N GLU A 130 -1.59 10.94 -2.82
CA GLU A 130 -0.13 10.72 -2.78
C GLU A 130 0.27 9.28 -3.07
N THR A 131 -0.56 8.30 -2.72
CA THR A 131 -0.27 6.87 -2.97
C THR A 131 -0.14 6.50 -4.45
N ALA A 132 -0.62 7.34 -5.38
CA ALA A 132 -0.33 7.16 -6.80
C ALA A 132 1.19 7.16 -7.08
N MET A 133 1.95 8.03 -6.40
CA MET A 133 3.40 8.07 -6.52
C MET A 133 4.07 6.83 -5.92
N ARG A 134 3.53 6.31 -4.80
CA ARG A 134 4.02 5.05 -4.22
C ARG A 134 3.81 3.89 -5.17
N VAL A 135 2.65 3.80 -5.83
CA VAL A 135 2.35 2.76 -6.81
C VAL A 135 3.26 2.88 -8.04
N ALA A 136 3.48 4.09 -8.56
CA ALA A 136 4.39 4.31 -9.68
C ALA A 136 5.84 3.86 -9.35
N ALA A 137 6.35 4.24 -8.18
CA ALA A 137 7.67 3.81 -7.71
C ALA A 137 7.73 2.31 -7.42
N GLY A 138 6.67 1.75 -6.83
CA GLY A 138 6.53 0.32 -6.55
C GLY A 138 6.48 -0.52 -7.82
N ALA A 139 5.92 -0.02 -8.92
CA ALA A 139 5.94 -0.71 -10.21
C ALA A 139 7.37 -0.87 -10.77
N ILE A 140 8.24 0.14 -10.57
CA ILE A 140 9.66 0.03 -10.89
C ILE A 140 10.30 -1.08 -10.05
N ALA A 141 10.03 -1.09 -8.73
CA ALA A 141 10.55 -2.09 -7.82
C ALA A 141 10.07 -3.52 -8.17
N LYS A 142 8.76 -3.69 -8.41
CA LYS A 142 8.15 -4.94 -8.86
C LYS A 142 8.77 -5.43 -10.15
N LYS A 143 9.01 -4.55 -11.12
CA LYS A 143 9.62 -4.92 -12.41
C LYS A 143 11.04 -5.45 -12.24
N TYR A 144 11.86 -4.80 -11.41
CA TYR A 144 13.20 -5.30 -11.10
C TYR A 144 13.14 -6.66 -10.37
N LEU A 145 12.33 -6.75 -9.31
CA LEU A 145 12.16 -7.96 -8.50
C LEU A 145 11.63 -9.15 -9.31
N ALA A 146 10.70 -8.93 -10.25
CA ALA A 146 10.21 -9.95 -11.16
C ALA A 146 11.32 -10.52 -12.05
N ALA A 147 12.26 -9.70 -12.51
CA ALA A 147 13.43 -10.17 -13.25
C ALA A 147 14.40 -11.00 -12.37
N GLN A 148 14.28 -10.92 -11.04
CA GLN A 148 15.00 -11.76 -10.09
C GLN A 148 14.21 -13.00 -9.63
N GLY A 149 13.02 -13.25 -10.21
CA GLY A 149 12.16 -14.38 -9.85
C GLY A 149 11.23 -14.11 -8.66
N VAL A 150 11.14 -12.87 -8.16
CA VAL A 150 10.24 -12.50 -7.06
C VAL A 150 8.90 -12.03 -7.62
N GLN A 151 7.81 -12.65 -7.17
CA GLN A 151 6.45 -12.26 -7.54
C GLN A 151 5.71 -11.67 -6.33
N ILE A 152 5.13 -10.49 -6.49
CA ILE A 152 4.38 -9.79 -5.43
C ILE A 152 2.94 -9.60 -5.88
N ARG A 153 1.99 -10.11 -5.09
CA ARG A 153 0.56 -10.06 -5.37
C ARG A 153 -0.23 -9.81 -4.08
N GLY A 154 -1.31 -9.07 -4.17
CA GLY A 154 -2.24 -8.88 -3.06
C GLY A 154 -3.68 -9.15 -3.45
N TYR A 155 -4.52 -9.33 -2.45
CA TYR A 155 -5.96 -9.52 -2.60
C TYR A 155 -6.71 -9.04 -1.35
N MET A 156 -8.01 -8.79 -1.48
CA MET A 156 -8.86 -8.47 -0.33
C MET A 156 -9.24 -9.74 0.42
N SER A 157 -8.82 -9.86 1.68
CA SER A 157 -9.12 -11.00 2.55
C SER A 157 -10.33 -10.77 3.45
N GLN A 158 -10.77 -9.52 3.62
CA GLN A 158 -12.00 -9.23 4.36
C GLN A 158 -12.62 -7.89 3.95
N LEU A 159 -13.95 -7.82 3.85
CA LEU A 159 -14.73 -6.58 3.70
C LEU A 159 -15.77 -6.52 4.82
N GLY A 160 -15.55 -5.64 5.80
CA GLY A 160 -16.42 -5.58 6.97
C GLY A 160 -16.59 -6.95 7.66
N PRO A 161 -17.82 -7.47 7.80
CA PRO A 161 -18.06 -8.78 8.40
C PRO A 161 -17.77 -9.96 7.45
N ILE A 162 -17.52 -9.71 6.16
CA ILE A 162 -17.38 -10.76 5.14
C ILE A 162 -15.91 -11.16 5.04
N LYS A 163 -15.55 -12.31 5.61
CA LYS A 163 -14.24 -12.95 5.41
C LYS A 163 -14.18 -13.64 4.05
N ILE A 164 -13.02 -13.58 3.42
CA ILE A 164 -12.77 -14.09 2.07
C ILE A 164 -11.55 -14.99 2.11
N ASP A 165 -11.78 -16.29 1.91
CA ASP A 165 -10.70 -17.25 1.78
C ASP A 165 -10.05 -17.13 0.40
N PHE A 166 -8.75 -17.41 0.33
CA PHE A 166 -8.05 -17.43 -0.95
C PHE A 166 -8.45 -18.68 -1.75
N LYS A 167 -8.94 -18.49 -2.98
CA LYS A 167 -9.19 -19.59 -3.92
C LYS A 167 -8.26 -19.55 -5.13
N GLN A 168 -8.18 -18.42 -5.83
CA GLN A 168 -7.39 -18.33 -7.07
C GLN A 168 -6.95 -16.89 -7.41
N TRP A 169 -5.82 -16.78 -8.10
CA TRP A 169 -5.24 -15.49 -8.50
C TRP A 169 -5.95 -14.88 -9.72
N GLU A 170 -6.47 -15.72 -10.61
CA GLU A 170 -7.12 -15.32 -11.85
C GLU A 170 -8.32 -14.39 -11.58
N SER A 171 -9.03 -14.62 -10.48
CA SER A 171 -10.18 -13.80 -10.06
C SER A 171 -9.78 -12.39 -9.61
N VAL A 172 -8.59 -12.23 -9.03
CA VAL A 172 -8.18 -11.00 -8.32
C VAL A 172 -8.23 -9.77 -9.24
N ASP A 173 -7.68 -9.86 -10.45
CA ASP A 173 -7.67 -8.72 -11.39
C ASP A 173 -8.95 -8.61 -12.25
N GLN A 174 -9.94 -9.51 -12.06
CA GLN A 174 -11.18 -9.56 -12.84
C GLN A 174 -12.36 -8.84 -12.18
N ASN A 175 -12.20 -8.36 -10.94
CA ASN A 175 -13.25 -7.70 -10.19
C ASN A 175 -12.75 -6.45 -9.45
N ALA A 176 -13.68 -5.59 -9.05
CA ALA A 176 -13.34 -4.32 -8.42
C ALA A 176 -12.73 -4.44 -7.01
N PHE A 177 -12.90 -5.58 -6.34
CA PHE A 177 -12.52 -5.77 -4.94
C PHE A 177 -11.15 -6.42 -4.77
N PHE A 178 -10.50 -6.85 -5.85
CA PHE A 178 -9.35 -7.74 -5.77
C PHE A 178 -9.70 -9.04 -5.01
N CYS A 179 -10.93 -9.54 -5.19
CA CYS A 179 -11.43 -10.73 -4.50
C CYS A 179 -10.84 -12.00 -5.16
N PRO A 180 -10.18 -12.90 -4.40
CA PRO A 180 -9.64 -14.16 -4.92
C PRO A 180 -10.71 -15.25 -5.07
N ASP A 181 -11.93 -15.02 -4.56
CA ASP A 181 -13.06 -15.95 -4.64
C ASP A 181 -14.18 -15.36 -5.53
N PRO A 182 -14.37 -15.86 -6.76
CA PRO A 182 -15.39 -15.33 -7.66
C PRO A 182 -16.82 -15.53 -7.13
N GLU A 183 -17.06 -16.54 -6.29
CA GLU A 183 -18.39 -16.86 -5.76
C GLU A 183 -18.86 -15.83 -4.73
N ARG A 184 -17.92 -15.11 -4.10
CA ARG A 184 -18.22 -14.10 -3.07
C ARG A 184 -18.45 -12.71 -3.66
N VAL A 185 -18.08 -12.46 -4.93
CA VAL A 185 -18.15 -11.11 -5.54
C VAL A 185 -19.56 -10.52 -5.47
N ALA A 186 -20.61 -11.31 -5.78
CA ALA A 186 -21.99 -10.83 -5.75
C ALA A 186 -22.46 -10.42 -4.33
N GLU A 187 -21.97 -11.11 -3.30
CA GLU A 187 -22.23 -10.78 -1.90
C GLU A 187 -21.54 -9.47 -1.49
N LEU A 188 -20.28 -9.28 -1.91
CA LEU A 188 -19.55 -8.03 -1.70
C LEU A 188 -20.26 -6.85 -2.38
N GLU A 189 -20.73 -7.02 -3.61
CA GLU A 189 -21.49 -5.98 -4.31
C GLU A 189 -22.79 -5.63 -3.58
N THR A 190 -23.54 -6.64 -3.13
CA THR A 190 -24.78 -6.47 -2.38
C THR A 190 -24.53 -5.71 -1.09
N TYR A 191 -23.46 -6.07 -0.36
CA TYR A 191 -23.08 -5.39 0.88
C TYR A 191 -22.67 -3.93 0.64
N MET A 192 -21.91 -3.65 -0.42
CA MET A 192 -21.57 -2.28 -0.80
C MET A 192 -22.79 -1.45 -1.23
N ASP A 193 -23.74 -2.05 -1.93
CA ASP A 193 -24.99 -1.38 -2.31
C ASP A 193 -25.83 -1.05 -1.07
N GLN A 194 -25.83 -1.94 -0.07
CA GLN A 194 -26.47 -1.69 1.23
C GLN A 194 -25.80 -0.55 1.99
N LEU A 195 -24.46 -0.55 2.13
CA LEU A 195 -23.72 0.54 2.79
C LEU A 195 -24.00 1.91 2.17
N ARG A 196 -24.12 1.99 0.82
CA ARG A 196 -24.48 3.24 0.16
C ARG A 196 -25.90 3.71 0.49
N ARG A 197 -26.86 2.79 0.64
CA ARG A 197 -28.23 3.12 1.07
C ARG A 197 -28.25 3.60 2.52
N ASP A 198 -27.46 2.94 3.37
CA ASP A 198 -27.31 3.28 4.79
C ASP A 198 -26.48 4.55 5.01
N GLN A 199 -25.87 5.08 3.94
CA GLN A 199 -25.01 6.27 4.00
C GLN A 199 -23.82 6.11 4.95
N ASP A 200 -23.34 4.89 5.09
CA ASP A 200 -22.25 4.52 5.99
C ASP A 200 -21.05 3.91 5.23
N SER A 201 -20.03 3.52 5.97
CA SER A 201 -18.78 2.99 5.45
C SER A 201 -18.27 1.81 6.25
N VAL A 202 -17.33 1.07 5.68
CA VAL A 202 -16.75 -0.10 6.34
C VAL A 202 -15.25 -0.21 6.09
N GLY A 203 -14.56 -0.90 7.00
CA GLY A 203 -13.17 -1.26 6.87
C GLY A 203 -12.96 -2.50 5.99
N ALA A 204 -11.70 -2.83 5.77
CA ALA A 204 -11.31 -4.02 5.02
C ALA A 204 -9.96 -4.53 5.50
N GLU A 205 -9.66 -5.78 5.18
CA GLU A 205 -8.34 -6.37 5.30
C GLU A 205 -7.82 -6.74 3.91
N ILE A 206 -6.56 -6.40 3.67
CA ILE A 206 -5.83 -6.81 2.47
C ILE A 206 -4.71 -7.76 2.91
N THR A 207 -4.54 -8.84 2.16
CA THR A 207 -3.38 -9.72 2.26
C THR A 207 -2.45 -9.43 1.09
N VAL A 208 -1.14 -9.32 1.34
CA VAL A 208 -0.10 -9.15 0.33
C VAL A 208 0.99 -10.19 0.54
N ILE A 209 1.40 -10.83 -0.56
CA ILE A 209 2.29 -11.98 -0.58
C ILE A 209 3.44 -11.71 -1.54
N ALA A 210 4.68 -11.98 -1.11
CA ALA A 210 5.84 -12.05 -1.98
C ALA A 210 6.40 -13.48 -2.02
N GLU A 211 6.43 -14.07 -3.21
CA GLU A 211 6.97 -15.40 -3.48
C GLU A 211 8.31 -15.30 -4.22
N GLY A 212 9.16 -16.31 -4.09
CA GLY A 212 10.49 -16.33 -4.73
C GLY A 212 11.52 -15.40 -4.07
N VAL A 213 11.20 -14.84 -2.90
CA VAL A 213 12.15 -14.01 -2.12
C VAL A 213 13.32 -14.88 -1.66
N PRO A 214 14.58 -14.52 -1.95
CA PRO A 214 15.72 -15.31 -1.53
C PRO A 214 15.89 -15.27 -0.01
N VAL A 215 16.59 -16.26 0.54
CA VAL A 215 17.08 -16.22 1.92
C VAL A 215 18.06 -15.05 2.09
N GLY A 216 17.95 -14.30 3.18
CA GLY A 216 18.99 -13.33 3.57
C GLY A 216 18.65 -11.85 3.37
N LEU A 217 17.43 -11.48 2.95
CA LEU A 217 17.01 -10.08 2.92
C LEU A 217 16.60 -9.61 4.32
N GLY A 218 17.09 -8.46 4.76
CA GLY A 218 16.77 -7.90 6.07
C GLY A 218 18.02 -7.57 6.87
N GLU A 219 17.90 -6.61 7.79
CA GLU A 219 18.96 -6.23 8.71
C GLU A 219 18.49 -6.48 10.15
N PRO A 220 19.22 -7.24 10.98
CA PRO A 220 18.80 -7.46 12.36
C PRO A 220 18.65 -6.17 13.19
N VAL A 221 18.02 -6.30 14.37
CA VAL A 221 17.87 -5.25 15.39
C VAL A 221 16.88 -4.12 15.01
N PHE A 222 17.30 -3.12 14.24
CA PHE A 222 16.51 -1.90 13.99
C PHE A 222 15.90 -1.83 12.59
N ASP A 223 16.57 -2.41 11.59
CA ASP A 223 16.15 -2.40 10.19
C ASP A 223 15.62 -3.80 9.79
N ARG A 224 14.93 -4.48 10.74
CA ARG A 224 14.40 -5.84 10.52
C ARG A 224 13.41 -5.83 9.37
N LEU A 225 13.45 -6.83 8.50
CA LEU A 225 12.60 -6.86 7.31
C LEU A 225 11.10 -6.77 7.64
N ASP A 226 10.65 -7.50 8.66
CA ASP A 226 9.29 -7.46 9.18
C ASP A 226 8.93 -6.09 9.77
N ALA A 227 9.88 -5.42 10.44
CA ALA A 227 9.69 -4.07 10.97
C ALA A 227 9.55 -3.02 9.85
N ASP A 228 10.39 -3.09 8.81
CA ASP A 228 10.32 -2.17 7.66
C ASP A 228 9.10 -2.43 6.78
N LEU A 229 8.67 -3.69 6.64
CA LEU A 229 7.40 -4.05 6.01
C LEU A 229 6.23 -3.47 6.81
N ALA A 230 6.24 -3.65 8.14
CA ALA A 230 5.22 -3.08 9.01
C ALA A 230 5.17 -1.55 8.92
N HIS A 231 6.33 -0.89 8.91
CA HIS A 231 6.42 0.57 8.73
C HIS A 231 5.86 1.00 7.37
N GLY A 232 6.28 0.35 6.28
CA GLY A 232 5.83 0.65 4.92
C GLY A 232 4.32 0.49 4.77
N LEU A 233 3.76 -0.63 5.24
CA LEU A 233 2.33 -0.92 5.17
C LEU A 233 1.49 -0.04 6.12
N MET A 234 1.95 0.18 7.35
CA MET A 234 1.27 1.06 8.32
C MET A 234 1.26 2.53 7.87
N SER A 235 2.23 2.95 7.05
CA SER A 235 2.29 4.30 6.50
C SER A 235 1.22 4.59 5.43
N ILE A 236 0.49 3.57 4.97
CA ILE A 236 -0.62 3.72 4.02
C ILE A 236 -1.81 4.36 4.75
N ASN A 237 -2.48 5.29 4.08
CA ASN A 237 -3.65 5.96 4.65
C ASN A 237 -4.71 4.95 5.11
N ALA A 238 -5.33 5.24 6.26
CA ALA A 238 -6.36 4.42 6.91
C ALA A 238 -5.90 3.05 7.47
N VAL A 239 -4.65 2.62 7.28
CA VAL A 239 -4.14 1.42 7.94
C VAL A 239 -4.02 1.66 9.45
N LYS A 240 -4.52 0.70 10.23
CA LYS A 240 -4.52 0.72 11.70
C LYS A 240 -3.86 -0.49 12.34
N GLY A 241 -3.61 -1.55 11.58
CA GLY A 241 -2.96 -2.78 12.02
C GLY A 241 -2.19 -3.41 10.87
N VAL A 242 -1.03 -4.00 11.17
CA VAL A 242 -0.26 -4.81 10.23
C VAL A 242 0.15 -6.09 10.94
N GLU A 243 0.04 -7.21 10.25
CA GLU A 243 0.45 -8.53 10.70
C GLU A 243 1.43 -9.16 9.72
N ILE A 244 2.38 -9.94 10.22
CA ILE A 244 3.28 -10.78 9.42
C ILE A 244 3.00 -12.25 9.79
N GLY A 245 2.87 -13.12 8.80
CA GLY A 245 2.64 -14.56 9.00
C GLY A 245 1.34 -14.86 9.74
N ALA A 246 1.45 -15.57 10.88
CA ALA A 246 0.33 -15.87 11.75
C ALA A 246 -0.27 -14.63 12.45
N GLY A 247 0.44 -13.50 12.46
CA GLY A 247 -0.07 -12.24 13.01
C GLY A 247 -0.41 -12.35 14.49
N PHE A 248 -1.52 -11.72 14.91
CA PHE A 248 -2.04 -11.86 16.28
C PHE A 248 -2.51 -13.28 16.60
N GLY A 249 -2.75 -14.12 15.58
CA GLY A 249 -3.05 -15.53 15.73
C GLY A 249 -1.89 -16.38 16.25
N CYS A 250 -0.71 -15.80 16.52
CA CYS A 250 0.37 -16.51 17.21
C CYS A 250 0.18 -16.56 18.74
N ILE A 251 -0.69 -15.71 19.32
CA ILE A 251 -0.81 -15.53 20.78
C ILE A 251 -1.39 -16.77 21.46
N ASP A 252 -2.29 -17.50 20.79
CA ASP A 252 -2.93 -18.70 21.30
C ASP A 252 -2.18 -20.00 20.95
N GLN A 253 -1.12 -19.91 20.15
CA GLN A 253 -0.33 -21.07 19.70
C GLN A 253 0.72 -21.47 20.73
N ARG A 254 0.91 -22.78 20.93
CA ARG A 254 2.04 -23.30 21.70
C ARG A 254 3.31 -23.26 20.84
N GLY A 255 4.47 -23.20 21.48
CA GLY A 255 5.75 -23.23 20.77
C GLY A 255 6.02 -24.53 19.97
N SER A 256 5.28 -25.61 20.25
CA SER A 256 5.30 -26.86 19.45
C SER A 256 4.43 -26.78 18.19
N GLU A 257 3.50 -25.84 18.13
CA GLU A 257 2.59 -25.61 16.99
C GLU A 257 3.11 -24.46 16.13
N HIS A 258 3.60 -23.39 16.75
CA HIS A 258 4.05 -22.18 16.05
C HIS A 258 5.37 -22.35 15.30
N ARG A 259 6.21 -23.33 15.68
CA ARG A 259 7.53 -23.50 15.08
C ARG A 259 7.40 -24.00 13.64
N ASP A 260 8.02 -23.30 12.71
CA ASP A 260 8.12 -23.75 11.33
C ASP A 260 9.22 -24.82 11.21
N GLU A 261 8.82 -26.08 11.31
CA GLU A 261 9.72 -27.23 11.20
C GLU A 261 10.28 -27.38 9.77
N MET A 262 11.47 -27.98 9.66
CA MET A 262 12.22 -28.10 8.41
C MET A 262 12.57 -29.56 8.11
N THR A 263 12.47 -29.94 6.84
CA THR A 263 13.02 -31.18 6.29
C THR A 263 13.93 -30.86 5.10
N PRO A 264 14.69 -31.81 4.54
CA PRO A 264 15.47 -31.58 3.33
C PRO A 264 14.63 -31.08 2.13
N GLU A 265 13.33 -31.35 2.12
CA GLU A 265 12.40 -30.91 1.07
C GLU A 265 11.86 -29.49 1.28
N GLY A 266 11.99 -28.91 2.47
CA GLY A 266 11.51 -27.56 2.76
C GLY A 266 10.98 -27.35 4.17
N PHE A 267 10.41 -26.16 4.40
CA PHE A 267 9.63 -25.86 5.60
C PHE A 267 8.25 -26.52 5.52
N LEU A 268 7.78 -27.07 6.65
CA LEU A 268 6.50 -27.77 6.77
C LEU A 268 5.30 -26.83 7.01
N SER A 269 5.56 -25.61 7.49
CA SER A 269 4.57 -24.56 7.75
C SER A 269 5.22 -23.18 7.56
N ASN A 270 4.42 -22.10 7.57
CA ASN A 270 4.91 -20.72 7.42
C ASN A 270 4.20 -19.75 8.38
N HIS A 271 4.21 -20.07 9.67
CA HIS A 271 3.66 -19.23 10.73
C HIS A 271 4.47 -17.94 10.91
N ALA A 272 5.78 -17.97 10.62
CA ALA A 272 6.64 -16.79 10.62
C ALA A 272 6.35 -15.80 9.48
N GLY A 273 5.62 -16.22 8.43
CA GLY A 273 5.32 -15.36 7.28
C GLY A 273 6.55 -14.96 6.49
N GLY A 274 7.50 -15.90 6.33
CA GLY A 274 8.70 -15.72 5.52
C GLY A 274 9.81 -14.89 6.15
N VAL A 275 9.68 -14.45 7.40
CA VAL A 275 10.71 -13.65 8.10
C VAL A 275 11.08 -14.29 9.44
N LEU A 276 12.34 -14.68 9.59
CA LEU A 276 12.90 -15.26 10.81
C LEU A 276 14.05 -14.39 11.32
N GLY A 277 14.00 -13.96 12.58
CA GLY A 277 15.04 -13.08 13.15
C GLY A 277 15.12 -11.70 12.49
N GLY A 278 14.15 -11.33 11.65
CA GLY A 278 14.18 -10.09 10.85
C GLY A 278 14.82 -10.26 9.47
N ILE A 279 15.08 -11.50 9.05
CA ILE A 279 15.68 -11.88 7.77
C ILE A 279 14.72 -12.80 7.01
N SER A 280 14.63 -12.68 5.69
CA SER A 280 13.81 -13.56 4.86
C SER A 280 14.30 -15.00 4.92
N SER A 281 13.37 -15.94 5.10
CA SER A 281 13.67 -17.38 5.26
C SER A 281 13.68 -18.16 3.94
N GLY A 282 13.27 -17.53 2.83
CA GLY A 282 13.04 -18.21 1.53
C GLY A 282 11.60 -18.71 1.34
N GLN A 283 10.81 -18.76 2.41
CA GLN A 283 9.36 -18.98 2.32
C GLN A 283 8.65 -17.73 1.82
N PRO A 284 7.42 -17.84 1.27
CA PRO A 284 6.60 -16.68 0.93
C PRO A 284 6.50 -15.71 2.11
N ILE A 285 6.77 -14.43 1.84
CA ILE A 285 6.51 -13.36 2.80
C ILE A 285 5.03 -13.04 2.76
N VAL A 286 4.34 -13.15 3.90
CA VAL A 286 2.90 -12.91 3.99
C VAL A 286 2.65 -11.80 4.99
N ALA A 287 1.99 -10.74 4.55
CA ALA A 287 1.56 -9.64 5.41
C ALA A 287 0.08 -9.31 5.21
N ARG A 288 -0.59 -8.91 6.30
CA ARG A 288 -1.97 -8.41 6.28
C ARG A 288 -2.04 -7.00 6.82
N LEU A 289 -2.92 -6.19 6.27
CA LEU A 289 -3.15 -4.82 6.72
C LEU A 289 -4.64 -4.56 6.94
N ALA A 290 -4.96 -4.03 8.11
CA ALA A 290 -6.32 -3.66 8.50
C ALA A 290 -6.57 -2.17 8.22
N LEU A 291 -7.52 -1.88 7.35
CA LEU A 291 -7.96 -0.52 7.01
C LEU A 291 -9.22 -0.16 7.78
N LYS A 292 -9.22 1.00 8.45
CA LYS A 292 -10.41 1.54 9.11
C LYS A 292 -11.50 1.95 8.09
N PRO A 293 -12.76 2.05 8.51
CA PRO A 293 -13.83 2.65 7.70
C PRO A 293 -13.51 4.08 7.24
N THR A 294 -14.09 4.46 6.09
CA THR A 294 -13.97 5.80 5.53
C THR A 294 -14.67 6.83 6.41
N SER A 295 -13.95 7.82 6.92
CA SER A 295 -14.52 8.73 7.92
C SER A 295 -15.43 9.82 7.37
N SER A 296 -15.38 10.09 6.06
CA SER A 296 -16.26 11.05 5.39
C SER A 296 -17.56 10.36 4.97
N ILE A 297 -18.59 10.46 5.79
CA ILE A 297 -19.95 9.96 5.54
C ILE A 297 -20.98 11.10 5.63
N THR A 298 -22.20 10.87 5.14
CA THR A 298 -23.27 11.88 5.13
C THR A 298 -24.10 11.89 6.41
N THR A 299 -23.96 10.87 7.26
CA THR A 299 -24.51 10.88 8.62
C THR A 299 -23.88 12.02 9.44
N PRO A 300 -24.68 12.91 10.05
CA PRO A 300 -24.16 14.01 10.86
C PRO A 300 -23.33 13.51 12.04
N GLY A 301 -22.19 14.16 12.28
CA GLY A 301 -21.28 13.85 13.38
C GLY A 301 -20.97 15.07 14.22
N ARG A 302 -20.72 14.88 15.52
CA ARG A 302 -20.24 15.95 16.41
C ARG A 302 -18.76 16.23 16.13
N SER A 303 -18.40 17.51 16.12
CA SER A 303 -17.01 17.97 16.02
C SER A 303 -16.84 19.34 16.68
N ILE A 304 -15.69 19.96 16.47
CA ILE A 304 -15.41 21.35 16.82
C ILE A 304 -14.89 22.12 15.59
N ASP A 305 -15.04 23.45 15.62
CA ASP A 305 -14.40 24.36 14.68
C ASP A 305 -12.99 24.77 15.14
N VAL A 306 -12.31 25.60 14.33
CA VAL A 306 -10.97 26.14 14.65
C VAL A 306 -10.93 27.05 15.90
N HIS A 307 -12.08 27.47 16.41
CA HIS A 307 -12.23 28.26 17.63
C HIS A 307 -12.61 27.41 18.86
N GLY A 308 -12.74 26.09 18.68
CA GLY A 308 -13.11 25.14 19.73
C GLY A 308 -14.62 25.10 20.01
N GLN A 309 -15.45 25.75 19.21
CA GLN A 309 -16.90 25.71 19.37
C GLN A 309 -17.46 24.39 18.83
N ALA A 310 -18.43 23.81 19.55
CA ALA A 310 -19.09 22.60 19.12
C ALA A 310 -19.89 22.83 17.83
N ILE A 311 -19.69 21.94 16.86
CA ILE A 311 -20.40 21.96 15.57
C ILE A 311 -20.93 20.57 15.25
N GLU A 312 -21.94 20.54 14.37
CA GLU A 312 -22.32 19.33 13.66
C GLU A 312 -21.76 19.40 12.25
N ILE A 313 -21.05 18.35 11.84
CA ILE A 313 -20.43 18.25 10.53
C ILE A 313 -21.09 17.16 9.70
N ILE A 314 -21.35 17.48 8.44
CA ILE A 314 -21.80 16.54 7.42
C ILE A 314 -20.84 16.67 6.25
N THR A 315 -20.16 15.59 5.90
CA THR A 315 -19.25 15.62 4.75
C THR A 315 -20.02 15.18 3.51
N LYS A 316 -20.48 16.16 2.74
CA LYS A 316 -21.13 15.91 1.44
C LYS A 316 -20.05 15.71 0.39
N GLY A 317 -20.15 14.65 -0.40
CA GLY A 317 -19.16 14.38 -1.45
C GLY A 317 -19.17 12.94 -1.95
N ARG A 318 -18.26 12.68 -2.90
CA ARG A 318 -18.06 11.38 -3.56
C ARG A 318 -17.01 10.57 -2.81
N HIS A 319 -17.35 10.09 -1.62
CA HIS A 319 -16.44 9.32 -0.78
C HIS A 319 -16.56 7.82 -1.05
N ASP A 320 -15.45 7.11 -0.93
CA ASP A 320 -15.41 5.64 -1.01
C ASP A 320 -16.15 5.06 0.21
N PRO A 321 -17.20 4.23 0.06
CA PRO A 321 -17.80 3.51 1.18
C PRO A 321 -16.81 2.51 1.83
N CYS A 322 -15.76 2.12 1.12
CA CYS A 322 -14.61 1.41 1.68
C CYS A 322 -13.32 1.82 0.97
N VAL A 323 -12.37 2.46 1.67
CA VAL A 323 -11.05 2.82 1.12
C VAL A 323 -10.18 1.61 0.80
N GLY A 324 -10.46 0.45 1.41
CA GLY A 324 -9.71 -0.79 1.20
C GLY A 324 -9.78 -1.34 -0.22
N ILE A 325 -10.84 -1.01 -0.98
CA ILE A 325 -11.03 -1.48 -2.36
C ILE A 325 -9.85 -1.11 -3.26
N ARG A 326 -9.17 0.01 -3.01
CA ARG A 326 -8.03 0.48 -3.82
C ARG A 326 -6.67 0.26 -3.14
N ALA A 327 -6.66 -0.41 -1.99
CA ALA A 327 -5.45 -0.55 -1.15
C ALA A 327 -4.52 -1.65 -1.64
N THR A 328 -5.03 -2.68 -2.33
CA THR A 328 -4.25 -3.81 -2.86
C THR A 328 -3.00 -3.40 -3.65
N PRO A 329 -3.10 -2.60 -4.74
CA PRO A 329 -1.91 -2.18 -5.49
C PRO A 329 -0.96 -1.29 -4.67
N ILE A 330 -1.46 -0.58 -3.65
CA ILE A 330 -0.63 0.24 -2.76
C ILE A 330 0.17 -0.64 -1.80
N ALA A 331 -0.44 -1.69 -1.27
CA ALA A 331 0.22 -2.67 -0.40
C ALA A 331 1.30 -3.45 -1.17
N GLU A 332 0.99 -3.92 -2.38
CA GLU A 332 1.97 -4.54 -3.28
C GLU A 332 3.16 -3.61 -3.54
N ALA A 333 2.90 -2.33 -3.84
CA ALA A 333 3.93 -1.35 -4.09
C ALA A 333 4.84 -1.12 -2.87
N MET A 334 4.26 -0.96 -1.68
CA MET A 334 5.06 -0.76 -0.46
C MET A 334 5.89 -2.00 -0.10
N MET A 335 5.35 -3.20 -0.28
CA MET A 335 6.13 -4.44 -0.11
C MET A 335 7.29 -4.50 -1.12
N ALA A 336 7.05 -4.16 -2.38
CA ALA A 336 8.09 -4.17 -3.41
C ALA A 336 9.20 -3.16 -3.15
N ILE A 337 8.85 -1.94 -2.73
CA ILE A 337 9.83 -0.90 -2.37
C ILE A 337 10.71 -1.39 -1.22
N THR A 338 10.11 -1.93 -0.15
CA THR A 338 10.85 -2.47 1.00
C THR A 338 11.75 -3.64 0.60
N LEU A 339 11.25 -4.59 -0.20
CA LEU A 339 12.02 -5.75 -0.61
C LEU A 339 13.17 -5.38 -1.53
N LEU A 340 12.98 -4.46 -2.47
CA LEU A 340 14.07 -3.99 -3.33
C LEU A 340 15.13 -3.23 -2.53
N ASP A 341 14.72 -2.43 -1.55
CA ASP A 341 15.67 -1.75 -0.66
C ASP A 341 16.56 -2.76 0.07
N HIS A 342 15.96 -3.77 0.71
CA HIS A 342 16.69 -4.84 1.39
C HIS A 342 17.50 -5.73 0.44
N TRP A 343 17.03 -5.94 -0.79
CA TRP A 343 17.79 -6.62 -1.83
C TRP A 343 19.10 -5.91 -2.13
N LEU A 344 19.05 -4.58 -2.31
CA LEU A 344 20.23 -3.78 -2.61
C LEU A 344 21.20 -3.76 -1.42
N ARG A 345 20.68 -3.71 -0.19
CA ARG A 345 21.51 -3.76 1.03
C ARG A 345 22.25 -5.10 1.13
N GLN A 346 21.52 -6.20 0.96
CA GLN A 346 22.08 -7.55 0.97
C GLN A 346 23.15 -7.72 -0.12
N ARG A 347 22.88 -7.25 -1.33
CA ARG A 347 23.86 -7.28 -2.43
C ARG A 347 25.10 -6.43 -2.12
N GLY A 348 24.92 -5.25 -1.52
CA GLY A 348 26.00 -4.30 -1.27
C GLY A 348 26.95 -4.71 -0.14
N GLN A 349 26.44 -5.36 0.90
CA GLN A 349 27.24 -5.77 2.07
C GLN A 349 27.65 -7.24 2.04
N ASN A 350 26.75 -8.13 1.59
CA ASN A 350 26.87 -9.58 1.78
C ASN A 350 26.87 -10.35 0.45
N GLY A 351 27.14 -9.70 -0.68
CA GLY A 351 27.06 -10.30 -2.02
C GLY A 351 27.95 -11.52 -2.24
N ASP A 352 29.07 -11.63 -1.51
CA ASP A 352 30.03 -12.73 -1.61
C ASP A 352 29.78 -13.86 -0.59
N VAL A 353 28.78 -13.72 0.28
CA VAL A 353 28.46 -14.74 1.28
C VAL A 353 27.82 -15.94 0.59
N ASN A 354 28.48 -17.09 0.69
CA ASN A 354 27.97 -18.37 0.20
C ASN A 354 28.18 -19.45 1.26
N VAL A 355 27.19 -20.34 1.40
CA VAL A 355 27.23 -21.49 2.31
C VAL A 355 26.72 -22.73 1.58
N ASP A 356 27.26 -23.90 1.90
CA ASP A 356 26.88 -25.17 1.25
C ASP A 356 25.52 -25.72 1.74
N THR A 357 24.93 -25.10 2.77
CA THR A 357 23.60 -25.46 3.27
C THR A 357 22.55 -25.21 2.18
N PRO A 358 21.69 -26.20 1.86
CA PRO A 358 20.63 -26.02 0.87
C PRO A 358 19.68 -24.88 1.21
N ARG A 359 19.21 -24.15 0.18
CA ARG A 359 18.13 -23.17 0.34
C ARG A 359 16.79 -23.90 0.35
N LEU A 360 16.11 -23.88 1.49
CA LEU A 360 14.79 -24.46 1.65
C LEU A 360 13.71 -23.51 1.11
N THR A 361 12.68 -24.07 0.48
CA THR A 361 11.43 -23.37 0.15
C THR A 361 10.31 -23.84 1.08
N GLN A 362 9.13 -23.22 0.99
CA GLN A 362 7.94 -23.81 1.59
C GLN A 362 7.49 -25.02 0.77
N ARG A 363 7.11 -26.11 1.44
CA ARG A 363 6.57 -27.32 0.81
C ARG A 363 5.12 -27.15 0.36
#